data_AF-A0A8T2DEY5-F1
#
_entry.id   AF-A0A8T2DEY5-F1
#
_cell.length_a   1.000
_cell.length_b   1.000
_cell.length_c   1.000
_cell.angle_alpha   90.00
_cell.angle_beta   90.00
_cell.angle_gamma   90.00
#
_symmetry.space_group_name_H-M   'P 1'
#
loop_
_entity.id
_entity.type
_entity.pdbx_description
1 polymer ?
#
loop_
_entity_poly.entity_id
_entity_poly.type
_entity_poly.pdbx_seq_one_letter_code
_entity_poly.pdbx_strand_id
1 'polypeptide(L)'
;MEGSKSEAVFDSMNLNPQIFINEAINSVEDYVDQAFDFYARDASKSLKIKGSDKQKSQALSNGIARVRGLLLSVIDNRLKLWESYSLRFCFAVPDGFVLPKSEESSSVHQDGLYDLELDAELDSLRDKLNVVGKRSVELDSELQALERSSVSRERSLRLVNETLELYDESSMDEIFKEMTKMASELRASVERLKTRRMKASESAKVKRLKNHGKEFSAMTFDGKLEDLEKFQAELRKM
;
A
#
# COMPACT_ATOMS: atom_id res chain seq x y z
N MET A 1 -31.66 31.18 -13.30
CA MET A 1 -31.49 31.63 -11.90
C MET A 1 -30.64 32.89 -11.89
N GLU A 2 -29.52 32.90 -12.63
CA GLU A 2 -28.72 34.10 -12.91
C GLU A 2 -29.55 35.28 -13.43
N GLY A 3 -29.38 36.44 -12.80
CA GLY A 3 -30.02 37.72 -13.06
C GLY A 3 -31.45 37.88 -12.54
N SER A 4 -31.97 36.93 -11.74
CA SER A 4 -33.37 36.98 -11.28
C SER A 4 -33.55 37.75 -9.97
N LYS A 5 -34.76 38.28 -9.72
CA LYS A 5 -35.09 38.89 -8.43
C LYS A 5 -34.86 37.93 -7.26
N SER A 6 -35.13 36.64 -7.47
CA SER A 6 -34.92 35.59 -6.48
C SER A 6 -33.46 35.46 -6.08
N GLU A 7 -32.54 35.52 -7.04
CA GLU A 7 -31.11 35.42 -6.79
C GLU A 7 -30.63 36.51 -5.84
N ALA A 8 -31.00 37.78 -6.08
CA ALA A 8 -30.63 38.89 -5.20
C ALA A 8 -31.13 38.70 -3.75
N VAL A 9 -32.27 38.04 -3.54
CA VAL A 9 -32.78 37.74 -2.20
C VAL A 9 -31.92 36.70 -1.50
N PHE A 10 -31.62 35.60 -2.17
CA PHE A 10 -30.83 34.53 -1.56
C PHE A 10 -29.37 34.92 -1.38
N ASP A 11 -28.81 35.71 -2.30
CA ASP A 11 -27.48 36.32 -2.16
C ASP A 11 -27.40 37.23 -0.93
N SER A 12 -28.45 38.01 -0.63
CA SER A 12 -28.49 38.83 0.59
C SER A 12 -28.48 37.99 1.88
N MET A 13 -28.90 36.73 1.79
CA MET A 13 -28.84 35.76 2.89
C MET A 13 -27.58 34.89 2.85
N ASN A 14 -26.64 35.20 1.95
CA ASN A 14 -25.45 34.40 1.68
C ASN A 14 -25.77 32.93 1.37
N LEU A 15 -26.92 32.69 0.72
CA LEU A 15 -27.41 31.37 0.35
C LEU A 15 -27.36 31.23 -1.16
N ASN A 16 -26.69 30.18 -1.64
CA ASN A 16 -26.78 29.78 -3.04
C ASN A 16 -27.70 28.54 -3.15
N PRO A 17 -28.92 28.68 -3.71
CA PRO A 17 -29.86 27.57 -3.86
C PRO A 17 -29.30 26.37 -4.63
N GLN A 18 -28.48 26.60 -5.66
CA GLN A 18 -27.92 25.52 -6.46
C GLN A 18 -26.88 24.72 -5.66
N ILE A 19 -26.03 25.41 -4.87
CA ILE A 19 -25.07 24.74 -3.99
C ILE A 19 -25.80 23.88 -2.97
N PHE A 20 -26.85 24.42 -2.34
CA PHE A 20 -27.66 23.67 -1.38
C PHE A 20 -28.30 22.42 -2.01
N ILE A 21 -28.89 22.56 -3.20
CA ILE A 21 -29.53 21.43 -3.90
C ILE A 21 -28.50 20.36 -4.27
N ASN A 22 -27.34 20.77 -4.79
CA ASN A 22 -26.26 19.84 -5.13
C ASN A 22 -25.78 19.08 -3.89
N GLU A 23 -25.60 19.76 -2.76
CA GLU A 23 -25.19 19.12 -1.50
C GLU A 23 -26.22 18.09 -1.01
N ALA A 24 -27.51 18.41 -1.12
CA ALA A 24 -28.58 17.48 -0.76
C ALA A 24 -28.61 16.24 -1.68
N ILE A 25 -28.41 16.44 -2.99
CA ILE A 25 -28.32 15.34 -3.97
C ILE A 25 -27.12 14.45 -3.65
N ASN A 26 -25.93 15.03 -3.49
CA ASN A 26 -24.70 14.30 -3.16
C ASN A 26 -24.85 13.51 -1.85
N SER A 27 -25.48 14.12 -0.83
CA SER A 27 -25.76 13.43 0.43
C SER A 27 -26.62 12.18 0.23
N VAL A 28 -27.67 12.26 -0.60
CA VAL A 28 -28.53 11.11 -0.91
C VAL A 28 -27.75 10.02 -1.64
N GLU A 29 -26.92 10.39 -2.61
CA GLU A 29 -26.05 9.46 -3.35
C GLU A 29 -25.08 8.74 -2.41
N ASP A 30 -24.42 9.47 -1.49
CA ASP A 30 -23.53 8.91 -0.49
C ASP A 30 -24.23 7.92 0.44
N TYR A 31 -25.46 8.23 0.88
CA TYR A 31 -26.25 7.30 1.71
C TYR A 31 -26.61 6.02 0.96
N VAL A 32 -27.00 6.14 -0.31
CA VAL A 32 -27.34 4.99 -1.15
C VAL A 32 -26.13 4.08 -1.32
N ASP A 33 -24.96 4.66 -1.58
CA ASP A 33 -23.72 3.92 -1.77
C ASP A 33 -23.31 3.18 -0.50
N GLN A 34 -23.32 3.87 0.65
CA GLN A 34 -23.03 3.26 1.94
C GLN A 34 -24.01 2.13 2.29
N ALA A 35 -25.29 2.30 1.97
CA ALA A 35 -26.30 1.27 2.19
C ALA A 35 -26.01 0.02 1.34
N PHE A 36 -25.68 0.19 0.06
CA PHE A 36 -25.33 -0.95 -0.80
C PHE A 36 -24.08 -1.67 -0.33
N ASP A 37 -23.05 -0.96 0.11
CA ASP A 37 -21.84 -1.56 0.68
C ASP A 37 -22.13 -2.35 1.96
N PHE A 38 -23.01 -1.82 2.81
CA PHE A 38 -23.47 -2.51 4.02
C PHE A 38 -24.21 -3.81 3.66
N TYR A 39 -25.22 -3.74 2.78
CA TYR A 39 -26.02 -4.91 2.41
C TYR A 39 -25.21 -5.93 1.61
N ALA A 40 -24.21 -5.52 0.83
CA ALA A 40 -23.29 -6.44 0.16
C ALA A 40 -22.50 -7.27 1.17
N ARG A 41 -21.98 -6.62 2.22
CA ARG A 41 -21.28 -7.29 3.32
C ARG A 41 -22.20 -8.21 4.11
N ASP A 42 -23.41 -7.75 4.41
CA ASP A 42 -24.40 -8.54 5.17
C ASP A 42 -24.91 -9.77 4.40
N ALA A 43 -25.23 -9.60 3.11
CA ALA A 43 -25.64 -10.69 2.23
C ALA A 43 -24.53 -11.74 2.09
N SER A 44 -23.28 -11.31 1.92
CA SER A 44 -22.13 -12.21 1.84
C SER A 44 -21.97 -13.07 3.12
N LYS A 45 -22.14 -12.45 4.30
CA LYS A 45 -22.14 -13.14 5.59
C LYS A 45 -23.30 -14.13 5.72
N SER A 46 -24.52 -13.68 5.41
CA SER A 46 -25.74 -14.48 5.51
C SER A 46 -25.72 -15.71 4.59
N LEU A 47 -25.17 -15.56 3.38
CA LEU A 47 -25.01 -16.64 2.40
C LEU A 47 -23.80 -17.55 2.68
N LYS A 48 -23.02 -17.28 3.74
CA LYS A 48 -21.81 -18.02 4.12
C LYS A 48 -20.84 -18.20 2.94
N ILE A 49 -20.71 -17.17 2.10
CA ILE A 49 -19.80 -17.21 0.95
C ILE A 49 -18.37 -17.21 1.49
N LYS A 50 -17.72 -18.37 1.46
CA LYS A 50 -16.29 -18.49 1.76
C LYS A 50 -15.49 -17.85 0.63
N GLY A 51 -14.33 -17.27 0.93
CA GLY A 51 -13.47 -16.59 -0.07
C GLY A 51 -13.04 -17.46 -1.27
N SER A 52 -13.19 -18.78 -1.18
CA SER A 52 -12.94 -19.72 -2.28
C SER A 52 -14.10 -19.88 -3.26
N ASP A 53 -15.33 -19.49 -2.92
CA ASP A 53 -16.53 -19.66 -3.75
C ASP A 53 -16.73 -18.47 -4.70
N LYS A 54 -15.79 -18.33 -5.65
CA LYS A 54 -15.72 -17.20 -6.59
C LYS A 54 -17.01 -17.03 -7.40
N GLN A 55 -17.66 -18.13 -7.77
CA GLN A 55 -18.87 -18.10 -8.59
C GLN A 55 -20.06 -17.49 -7.83
N LYS A 56 -20.26 -17.87 -6.56
CA LYS A 56 -21.33 -17.27 -5.73
C LYS A 56 -21.05 -15.81 -5.39
N SER A 57 -19.79 -15.47 -5.10
CA SER A 57 -19.38 -14.08 -4.85
C SER A 57 -19.66 -13.19 -6.08
N GLN A 58 -19.30 -13.67 -7.27
CA GLN A 58 -19.54 -12.95 -8.51
C GLN A 58 -21.03 -12.84 -8.84
N ALA A 59 -21.81 -13.91 -8.63
CA ALA A 59 -23.26 -13.87 -8.83
C ALA A 59 -23.94 -12.86 -7.89
N LEU A 60 -23.52 -12.80 -6.62
CA LEU A 60 -24.02 -11.82 -5.65
C LEU A 60 -23.67 -10.39 -6.08
N SER A 61 -22.40 -10.14 -6.43
CA SER A 61 -21.95 -8.82 -6.89
C SER A 61 -22.73 -8.35 -8.12
N ASN A 62 -22.92 -9.23 -9.11
CA ASN A 62 -23.71 -8.92 -10.31
C ASN A 62 -25.18 -8.62 -9.98
N GLY A 63 -25.78 -9.38 -9.05
CA GLY A 63 -27.15 -9.15 -8.59
C GLY A 63 -27.31 -7.79 -7.91
N ILE A 64 -26.39 -7.46 -6.99
CA ILE A 64 -26.36 -6.18 -6.28
C ILE A 64 -26.17 -5.03 -7.28
N ALA A 65 -25.22 -5.14 -8.21
CA ALA A 65 -24.98 -4.12 -9.23
C ALA A 65 -26.24 -3.86 -10.08
N ARG A 66 -27.00 -4.91 -10.43
CA ARG A 66 -28.25 -4.76 -11.18
C ARG A 66 -29.34 -4.04 -10.37
N VAL A 67 -29.51 -4.41 -9.10
CA VAL A 67 -30.47 -3.73 -8.21
C VAL A 67 -30.08 -2.27 -7.99
N ARG A 68 -28.78 -2.01 -7.75
CA ARG A 68 -28.23 -0.66 -7.62
C ARG A 68 -28.49 0.17 -8.86
N GLY A 69 -28.21 -0.34 -10.05
CA GLY A 69 -28.48 0.38 -11.30
C GLY A 69 -29.95 0.72 -11.50
N LEU A 70 -30.87 -0.20 -11.16
CA LEU A 70 -32.32 0.07 -11.22
C LEU A 70 -32.74 1.14 -10.20
N LEU A 71 -32.25 1.05 -8.97
CA LEU A 71 -32.60 2.01 -7.92
C LEU A 71 -32.05 3.40 -8.23
N LEU A 72 -30.77 3.51 -8.61
CA LEU A 72 -30.14 4.78 -8.99
C LEU A 72 -30.87 5.44 -10.15
N SER A 73 -31.25 4.69 -11.18
CA SER A 73 -32.05 5.26 -12.29
C SER A 73 -33.37 5.88 -11.84
N VAL A 74 -34.03 5.28 -10.85
CA VAL A 74 -35.27 5.84 -10.27
C VAL A 74 -34.97 7.07 -9.41
N ILE A 75 -33.94 6.99 -8.56
CA ILE A 75 -33.52 8.08 -7.68
C ILE A 75 -33.11 9.30 -8.50
N ASP A 76 -32.23 9.13 -9.50
CA ASP A 76 -31.77 10.22 -10.38
C ASP A 76 -32.92 10.97 -11.02
N ASN A 77 -33.92 10.23 -11.53
CA ASN A 77 -35.08 10.85 -12.16
C ASN A 77 -35.92 11.63 -11.14
N ARG A 78 -36.09 11.09 -9.92
CA ARG A 78 -36.83 11.77 -8.85
C ARG A 78 -36.08 13.00 -8.33
N LEU A 79 -34.76 12.92 -8.18
CA LEU A 79 -33.92 14.02 -7.73
C LEU A 79 -33.89 15.15 -8.76
N LYS A 80 -33.83 14.84 -10.07
CA LYS A 80 -33.97 15.85 -11.14
C LYS A 80 -35.30 16.59 -11.10
N LEU A 81 -36.39 15.87 -10.87
CA LEU A 81 -37.72 16.49 -10.72
C LEU A 81 -37.79 17.35 -9.46
N TRP A 82 -37.21 16.87 -8.36
CA TRP A 82 -37.15 17.60 -7.09
C TRP A 82 -36.28 18.86 -7.19
N GLU A 83 -35.13 18.80 -7.85
CA GLU A 83 -34.28 19.96 -8.14
C GLU A 83 -35.07 21.01 -8.94
N SER A 84 -35.69 20.59 -10.04
CA SER A 84 -36.49 21.49 -10.89
C SER A 84 -37.63 22.14 -10.11
N TYR A 85 -38.33 21.36 -9.27
CA TYR A 85 -39.36 21.88 -8.38
C TYR A 85 -38.80 22.90 -7.39
N SER A 86 -37.66 22.58 -6.76
CA SER A 86 -37.04 23.42 -5.73
C SER A 86 -36.60 24.76 -6.30
N LEU A 87 -35.93 24.77 -7.45
CA LEU A 87 -35.53 26.01 -8.13
C LEU A 87 -36.73 26.84 -8.58
N ARG A 88 -37.82 26.18 -9.00
CA ARG A 88 -38.99 26.86 -9.56
C ARG A 88 -39.95 27.40 -8.50
N PHE A 89 -40.04 26.78 -7.33
CA PHE A 89 -41.08 27.08 -6.35
C PHE A 89 -40.57 27.33 -4.94
N CYS A 90 -39.50 26.65 -4.50
CA CYS A 90 -38.95 26.87 -3.15
C CYS A 90 -38.00 28.06 -3.12
N PHE A 91 -37.14 28.15 -4.13
CA PHE A 91 -36.13 29.21 -4.29
C PHE A 91 -36.54 30.24 -5.34
N ALA A 92 -37.84 30.48 -5.48
CA ALA A 92 -38.39 31.50 -6.35
C ALA A 92 -39.18 32.52 -5.53
N VAL A 93 -38.88 33.80 -5.74
CA VAL A 93 -39.66 34.90 -5.18
C VAL A 93 -40.90 35.10 -6.05
N PRO A 94 -42.11 35.01 -5.49
CA PRO A 94 -43.33 35.18 -6.26
C PRO A 94 -43.44 36.58 -6.88
N ASP A 95 -44.06 36.65 -8.06
CA ASP A 95 -44.28 37.92 -8.75
C ASP A 95 -45.11 38.89 -7.89
N GLY A 96 -44.67 40.14 -7.84
CA GLY A 96 -45.30 41.19 -7.03
C GLY A 96 -44.70 41.37 -5.64
N PHE A 97 -43.86 40.45 -5.18
CA PHE A 97 -43.02 40.69 -4.01
C PHE A 97 -41.83 41.54 -4.39
N VAL A 98 -41.64 42.61 -3.64
CA VAL A 98 -40.49 43.50 -3.76
C VAL A 98 -39.78 43.40 -2.42
N LEU A 99 -38.48 43.10 -2.45
CA LEU A 99 -37.68 43.23 -1.24
C LEU A 99 -37.84 44.65 -0.72
N PRO A 100 -38.02 44.86 0.58
CA PRO A 100 -37.78 46.17 1.15
C PRO A 100 -36.43 46.61 0.59
N LYS A 101 -36.39 47.78 -0.06
CA LYS A 101 -35.10 48.36 -0.41
C LYS A 101 -34.29 48.32 0.87
N SER A 102 -33.04 47.92 0.76
CA SER A 102 -32.04 48.11 1.80
C SER A 102 -31.84 49.62 1.99
N GLU A 103 -32.89 50.34 2.38
CA GLU A 103 -32.80 51.50 3.23
C GLU A 103 -32.09 50.93 4.46
N GLU A 104 -30.83 51.30 4.56
CA GLU A 104 -29.91 51.02 5.65
C GLU A 104 -30.69 50.76 6.94
N SER A 105 -30.55 49.53 7.46
CA SER A 105 -30.80 49.18 8.86
C SER A 105 -31.89 50.02 9.51
N SER A 106 -33.14 49.55 9.44
CA SER A 106 -34.26 50.12 10.20
C SER A 106 -33.82 50.47 11.63
N SER A 107 -33.59 51.76 11.83
CA SER A 107 -33.26 52.54 13.02
C SER A 107 -33.32 51.81 14.38
N VAL A 108 -32.43 50.87 14.64
CA VAL A 108 -31.98 50.61 16.01
C VAL A 108 -30.68 51.37 16.13
N HIS A 109 -30.68 52.46 16.90
CA HIS A 109 -29.47 53.20 17.24
C HIS A 109 -28.47 52.22 17.87
N GLN A 110 -27.58 51.67 17.04
CA GLN A 110 -26.49 50.84 17.48
C GLN A 110 -25.47 51.78 18.11
N ASP A 111 -25.46 51.77 19.44
CA ASP A 111 -24.50 52.47 20.26
C ASP A 111 -23.08 52.07 19.78
N GLY A 112 -22.17 53.04 19.65
CA GLY A 112 -20.83 52.84 19.05
C GLY A 112 -19.95 51.82 19.79
N LEU A 113 -20.42 51.31 20.94
CA LEU A 113 -19.83 50.21 21.70
C LEU A 113 -20.12 48.82 21.09
N TYR A 114 -21.28 48.61 20.47
CA TYR A 114 -21.63 47.33 19.83
C TYR A 114 -20.79 47.07 18.58
N ASP A 115 -20.43 48.13 17.85
CA ASP A 115 -19.59 48.05 16.65
C ASP A 115 -18.15 47.68 17.02
N LEU A 116 -17.63 48.23 18.13
CA LEU A 116 -16.29 47.94 18.64
C LEU A 116 -16.14 46.49 19.16
N GLU A 117 -17.17 45.95 19.81
CA GLU A 117 -17.19 44.57 20.29
C GLU A 117 -17.27 43.58 19.13
N LEU A 118 -18.09 43.89 18.10
CA LEU A 118 -18.19 43.07 16.90
C LEU A 118 -16.88 43.05 16.10
N ASP A 119 -16.22 44.20 15.97
CA ASP A 119 -14.90 44.30 15.35
C ASP A 119 -13.85 43.47 16.11
N ALA A 120 -13.85 43.54 17.45
CA ALA A 120 -12.95 42.74 18.27
C ALA A 120 -13.22 41.22 18.13
N GLU A 121 -14.49 40.80 18.03
CA GLU A 121 -14.86 39.41 17.78
C GLU A 121 -14.45 38.96 16.37
N LEU A 122 -14.63 39.82 15.36
CA LEU A 122 -14.21 39.56 13.99
C LEU A 122 -12.70 39.38 13.89
N ASP A 123 -11.92 40.23 14.55
CA ASP A 123 -10.46 40.11 14.61
C ASP A 123 -10.05 38.85 15.37
N SER A 124 -10.74 38.51 16.47
CA SER A 124 -10.53 37.24 17.17
C SER A 124 -10.79 36.02 16.28
N LEU A 125 -11.83 36.06 15.45
CA LEU A 125 -12.15 34.98 14.50
C LEU A 125 -11.13 34.89 13.36
N ARG A 126 -10.66 36.03 12.84
CA ARG A 126 -9.59 36.08 11.84
C ARG A 126 -8.29 35.49 12.38
N ASP A 127 -7.93 35.83 13.62
CA ASP A 127 -6.75 35.27 14.27
C ASP A 127 -6.89 33.76 14.48
N LYS A 128 -8.05 33.29 14.96
CA LYS A 128 -8.33 31.84 15.07
C LYS A 128 -8.26 31.15 13.72
N LEU A 129 -8.81 31.74 12.66
CA LEU A 129 -8.75 31.19 11.31
C LEU A 129 -7.32 31.09 10.80
N ASN A 130 -6.49 32.11 11.06
CA ASN A 130 -5.07 32.09 10.71
C ASN A 130 -4.31 30.99 11.45
N VAL A 131 -4.57 30.81 12.75
CA VAL A 131 -3.97 29.73 13.56
C VAL A 131 -4.39 28.36 13.03
N VAL A 132 -5.68 28.15 12.76
CA VAL A 132 -6.20 26.90 12.19
C VAL A 132 -5.62 26.65 10.79
N GLY A 133 -5.51 27.69 9.96
CA GLY A 133 -4.91 27.61 8.64
C GLY A 133 -3.45 27.15 8.67
N LYS A 134 -2.64 27.71 9.57
CA LYS A 134 -1.24 27.26 9.78
C LYS A 134 -1.18 25.80 10.22
N ARG A 135 -2.01 25.42 11.19
CA ARG A 135 -2.08 24.02 11.65
C ARG A 135 -2.52 23.06 10.54
N SER A 136 -3.43 23.49 9.66
CA SER A 136 -3.86 22.69 8.51
C SER A 136 -2.71 22.45 7.53
N VAL A 137 -1.88 23.46 7.26
CA VAL A 137 -0.70 23.32 6.40
C VAL A 137 0.35 22.39 7.03
N GLU A 138 0.58 22.52 8.33
CA GLU A 138 1.47 21.62 9.08
C GLU A 138 0.96 20.17 9.02
N LEU A 139 -0.33 19.94 9.26
CA LEU A 139 -0.93 18.60 9.21
C LEU A 139 -0.85 17.99 7.81
N ASP A 140 -1.08 18.77 6.75
CA ASP A 140 -0.94 18.30 5.37
C ASP A 140 0.52 17.91 5.06
N SER A 141 1.49 18.67 5.56
CA SER A 141 2.91 18.33 5.42
C SER A 141 3.28 17.02 6.14
N GLU A 142 2.69 16.78 7.31
CA GLU A 142 2.87 15.54 8.07
C GLU A 142 2.24 14.34 7.36
N LEU A 143 1.03 14.52 6.81
CA LEU A 143 0.35 13.50 6.00
C LEU A 143 1.19 13.10 4.79
N GLN A 144 1.72 14.07 4.05
CA GLN A 144 2.58 13.77 2.90
C GLN A 144 3.89 13.07 3.31
N ALA A 145 4.47 13.43 4.47
CA ALA A 145 5.65 12.74 4.99
C ALA A 145 5.33 11.28 5.37
N LEU A 146 4.17 11.06 5.99
CA LEU A 146 3.69 9.74 6.38
C LEU A 146 3.37 8.87 5.15
N GLU A 147 2.77 9.44 4.11
CA GLU A 147 2.50 8.76 2.84
C GLU A 147 3.81 8.29 2.18
N ARG A 148 4.81 9.18 2.07
CA ARG A 148 6.15 8.81 1.54
C ARG A 148 6.79 7.68 2.36
N SER A 149 6.69 7.74 3.69
CA SER A 149 7.16 6.68 4.58
C SER A 149 6.42 5.36 4.33
N SER A 150 5.09 5.41 4.17
CA SER A 150 4.25 4.25 3.91
C SER A 150 4.62 3.56 2.58
N VAL A 151 4.74 4.33 1.50
CA VAL A 151 5.14 3.82 0.18
C VAL A 151 6.54 3.19 0.24
N SER A 152 7.48 3.84 0.93
CA SER A 152 8.82 3.28 1.10
C SER A 152 8.79 1.97 1.89
N ARG A 153 7.96 1.88 2.94
CA ARG A 153 7.82 0.68 3.77
C ARG A 153 7.19 -0.46 2.98
N GLU A 154 6.16 -0.18 2.18
CA GLU A 154 5.54 -1.17 1.30
C GLU A 154 6.55 -1.71 0.29
N ARG A 155 7.37 -0.84 -0.31
CA ARG A 155 8.44 -1.24 -1.23
C ARG A 155 9.47 -2.13 -0.53
N SER A 156 9.89 -1.80 0.69
CA SER A 156 10.80 -2.64 1.47
C SER A 156 10.19 -4.00 1.79
N LEU A 157 8.91 -4.02 2.19
CA LEU A 157 8.21 -5.27 2.47
C LEU A 157 8.11 -6.15 1.22
N ARG A 158 7.84 -5.56 0.05
CA ARG A 158 7.83 -6.27 -1.23
C ARG A 158 9.19 -6.87 -1.56
N LEU A 159 10.28 -6.12 -1.39
CA LEU A 159 11.64 -6.62 -1.62
C LEU A 159 12.02 -7.76 -0.66
N VAL A 160 11.63 -7.65 0.62
CA VAL A 160 11.85 -8.71 1.60
C VAL A 160 11.08 -9.97 1.21
N ASN A 161 9.82 -9.82 0.79
CA ASN A 161 9.01 -10.94 0.34
C ASN A 161 9.59 -11.62 -0.91
N GLU A 162 10.03 -10.83 -1.89
CA GLU A 162 10.71 -11.34 -3.10
C GLU A 162 12.00 -12.08 -2.75
N THR A 163 12.79 -11.57 -1.80
CA THR A 163 14.01 -12.25 -1.33
C THR A 163 13.69 -13.57 -0.61
N LEU A 164 12.58 -13.60 0.14
CA LEU A 164 12.10 -14.82 0.81
C LEU A 164 11.63 -15.86 -0.21
N GLU A 165 10.88 -15.44 -1.24
CA GLU A 165 10.47 -16.33 -2.34
C GLU A 165 11.69 -16.90 -3.08
N LEU A 166 12.72 -16.09 -3.34
CA LEU A 166 13.98 -16.58 -3.92
C LEU A 166 14.70 -17.57 -3.00
N TYR A 167 14.63 -17.41 -1.68
CA TYR A 167 15.19 -18.37 -0.72
C TYR A 167 14.41 -19.70 -0.74
N ASP A 168 13.08 -19.65 -0.87
CA ASP A 168 12.24 -20.84 -0.95
C ASP A 168 12.36 -21.56 -2.31
N GLU A 169 12.54 -20.82 -3.41
CA GLU A 169 12.75 -21.37 -4.76
C GLU A 169 14.16 -21.90 -4.98
N SER A 170 15.17 -21.23 -4.42
CA SER A 170 16.53 -21.76 -4.41
C SER A 170 16.55 -22.90 -3.40
N SER A 171 16.92 -24.11 -3.82
CA SER A 171 17.10 -25.24 -2.88
C SER A 171 18.36 -25.05 -2.03
N MET A 172 18.55 -23.87 -1.43
CA MET A 172 19.72 -23.48 -0.64
C MET A 172 19.95 -24.49 0.47
N ASP A 173 18.88 -24.97 1.13
CA ASP A 173 18.97 -26.03 2.13
C ASP A 173 19.52 -27.35 1.55
N GLU A 174 19.15 -27.69 0.32
CA GLU A 174 19.65 -28.87 -0.39
C GLU A 174 21.10 -28.69 -0.85
N ILE A 175 21.46 -27.49 -1.31
CA ILE A 175 22.84 -27.10 -1.68
C ILE A 175 23.74 -27.15 -0.43
N PHE A 176 23.29 -26.60 0.70
CA PHE A 176 24.03 -26.67 1.98
C PHE A 176 24.20 -28.11 2.45
N LYS A 177 23.18 -28.95 2.29
CA LYS A 177 23.24 -30.38 2.63
C LYS A 177 24.21 -31.14 1.73
N GLU A 178 24.20 -30.89 0.42
CA GLU A 178 25.16 -31.48 -0.52
C GLU A 178 26.59 -31.02 -0.25
N MET A 179 26.80 -29.73 0.03
CA MET A 179 28.11 -29.20 0.38
C MET A 179 28.66 -29.82 1.67
N THR A 180 27.80 -30.00 2.67
CA THR A 180 28.16 -30.67 3.93
C THR A 180 28.53 -32.14 3.70
N LYS A 181 27.80 -32.82 2.82
CA LYS A 181 28.10 -34.20 2.42
C LYS A 181 29.44 -34.28 1.68
N MET A 182 29.68 -33.45 0.68
CA MET A 182 30.96 -33.40 -0.06
C MET A 182 32.15 -33.10 0.86
N ALA A 183 32.00 -32.15 1.79
CA ALA A 183 33.05 -31.85 2.77
C ALA A 183 33.36 -33.05 3.67
N SER A 184 32.34 -33.81 4.06
CA SER A 184 32.49 -35.03 4.86
C SER A 184 33.17 -36.15 4.08
N GLU A 185 32.82 -36.34 2.82
CA GLU A 185 33.44 -37.33 1.92
C GLU A 185 34.91 -37.00 1.64
N LEU A 186 35.23 -35.71 1.43
CA LEU A 186 36.59 -35.23 1.29
C LEU A 186 37.41 -35.50 2.56
N ARG A 187 36.86 -35.22 3.74
CA ARG A 187 37.53 -35.53 5.01
C ARG A 187 37.82 -37.02 5.14
N ALA A 188 36.86 -37.87 4.79
CA ALA A 188 37.04 -39.32 4.81
C ALA A 188 38.04 -39.82 3.76
N SER A 189 38.14 -39.19 2.58
CA SER A 189 39.14 -39.55 1.57
C SER A 189 40.55 -39.16 1.99
N VAL A 190 40.71 -37.98 2.61
CA VAL A 190 41.98 -37.51 3.19
C VAL A 190 42.47 -38.45 4.30
N GLU A 191 41.60 -38.85 5.22
CA GLU A 191 41.98 -39.80 6.28
C GLU A 191 42.32 -41.21 5.72
N ARG A 192 41.60 -41.67 4.68
CA ARG A 192 41.96 -42.90 3.96
C ARG A 192 43.31 -42.80 3.25
N LEU A 193 43.62 -41.65 2.65
CA LEU A 193 44.92 -41.40 2.02
C LEU A 193 46.05 -41.37 3.06
N LYS A 194 45.83 -40.70 4.19
CA LYS A 194 46.79 -40.63 5.30
C LYS A 194 47.09 -42.02 5.88
N THR A 195 46.06 -42.82 6.13
CA THR A 195 46.21 -44.20 6.62
C THR A 195 46.89 -45.12 5.59
N ARG A 196 46.56 -45.00 4.29
CA ARG A 196 47.28 -45.72 3.21
C ARG A 196 48.76 -45.34 3.15
N ARG A 197 49.09 -44.06 3.27
CA ARG A 197 50.48 -43.56 3.28
C ARG A 197 51.25 -44.08 4.51
N MET A 198 50.60 -44.14 5.67
CA MET A 198 51.19 -44.68 6.90
C MET A 198 51.50 -46.19 6.75
N LYS A 199 50.53 -46.98 6.26
CA LYS A 199 50.72 -48.42 5.99
C LYS A 199 51.77 -48.68 4.92
N ALA A 200 51.85 -47.85 3.88
CA ALA A 200 52.89 -47.94 2.85
C ALA A 200 54.29 -47.67 3.45
N SER A 201 54.42 -46.66 4.32
CA SER A 201 55.66 -46.36 5.06
C SER A 201 56.06 -47.49 6.00
N GLU A 202 55.12 -48.10 6.72
CA GLU A 202 55.36 -49.26 7.57
C GLU A 202 55.77 -50.50 6.75
N SER A 203 55.10 -50.78 5.64
CA SER A 203 55.46 -51.89 4.75
C SER A 203 56.84 -51.71 4.11
N ALA A 204 57.24 -50.46 3.83
CA ALA A 204 58.58 -50.12 3.35
C ALA A 204 59.64 -50.32 4.44
N LYS A 205 59.32 -50.00 5.71
CA LYS A 205 60.19 -50.28 6.86
C LYS A 205 60.32 -51.78 7.13
N VAL A 206 59.23 -52.55 7.05
CA VAL A 206 59.23 -54.02 7.21
C VAL A 206 59.99 -54.72 6.08
N LYS A 207 59.85 -54.25 4.82
CA LYS A 207 60.64 -54.75 3.68
C LYS A 207 62.14 -54.41 3.80
N ARG A 208 62.49 -53.25 4.38
CA ARG A 208 63.90 -52.92 4.69
C ARG A 208 64.49 -53.83 5.78
N LEU A 209 63.70 -54.19 6.79
CA LEU A 209 64.15 -55.10 7.86
C LEU A 209 64.27 -56.56 7.40
N LYS A 210 63.45 -57.01 6.44
CA LYS A 210 63.53 -58.38 5.88
C LYS A 210 64.68 -58.60 4.90
N ASN A 211 65.29 -57.53 4.38
CA ASN A 211 66.35 -57.59 3.38
C ASN A 211 67.71 -57.12 3.96
N HIS A 212 68.05 -57.50 5.19
CA HIS A 212 69.41 -57.29 5.67
C HIS A 212 70.30 -58.46 5.25
N GLY A 213 70.87 -58.34 4.05
CA GLY A 213 71.80 -59.32 3.51
C GLY A 213 72.21 -59.10 2.06
N LYS A 214 72.43 -57.85 1.61
CA LYS A 214 73.39 -57.48 0.56
C LYS A 214 73.36 -55.98 0.29
N GLU A 215 74.54 -55.44 0.04
CA GLU A 215 74.83 -54.02 -0.14
C GLU A 215 74.39 -53.44 -1.50
N PHE A 216 74.22 -52.11 -1.50
CA PHE A 216 74.16 -51.09 -2.57
C PHE A 216 73.16 -51.18 -3.74
N SER A 217 72.32 -50.14 -3.87
CA SER A 217 72.54 -49.02 -4.81
C SER A 217 71.51 -47.91 -4.59
N ALA A 218 71.97 -46.65 -4.61
CA ALA A 218 71.11 -45.48 -4.53
C ALA A 218 70.29 -45.35 -5.82
N MET A 219 68.96 -45.53 -5.71
CA MET A 219 68.04 -45.17 -6.79
C MET A 219 67.35 -43.86 -6.40
N THR A 220 67.89 -42.78 -6.93
CA THR A 220 67.27 -41.46 -6.98
C THR A 220 65.93 -41.58 -7.71
N PHE A 221 64.84 -41.24 -7.03
CA PHE A 221 63.55 -41.03 -7.67
C PHE A 221 63.61 -39.69 -8.42
N ASP A 222 63.88 -39.75 -9.72
CA ASP A 222 63.67 -38.64 -10.65
C ASP A 222 62.18 -38.62 -11.02
N GLY A 223 61.37 -38.01 -10.15
CA GLY A 223 59.99 -37.64 -10.48
C GLY A 223 60.02 -36.28 -11.15
N LYS A 224 59.90 -36.25 -12.47
CA LYS A 224 60.00 -35.02 -13.26
C LYS A 224 58.90 -34.02 -12.88
N LEU A 225 59.32 -32.76 -12.70
CA LEU A 225 58.50 -31.59 -12.34
C LEU A 225 57.31 -31.38 -13.30
N GLU A 226 57.45 -31.83 -14.54
CA GLU A 226 56.45 -31.73 -15.61
C GLU A 226 55.12 -32.43 -15.26
N ASP A 227 55.15 -33.52 -14.50
CA ASP A 227 53.92 -34.24 -14.11
C ASP A 227 53.14 -33.48 -13.03
N LEU A 228 53.82 -32.67 -12.21
CA LEU A 228 53.19 -31.85 -11.18
C LEU A 228 52.59 -30.57 -11.77
N GLU A 229 53.26 -29.97 -12.75
CA GLU A 229 52.73 -28.82 -13.50
C GLU A 229 51.49 -29.19 -14.32
N LYS A 230 51.47 -30.39 -14.90
CA LYS A 230 50.32 -30.90 -15.66
C LYS A 230 49.09 -31.09 -14.77
N PHE A 231 49.29 -31.61 -13.55
CA PHE A 231 48.23 -31.75 -12.55
C PHE A 231 47.72 -30.39 -12.05
N GLN A 232 48.62 -29.41 -11.89
CA GLN A 232 48.24 -28.06 -11.47
C GLN A 232 47.46 -27.28 -12.55
N ALA A 233 47.76 -27.53 -13.82
CA ALA A 233 47.03 -26.95 -14.95
C ALA A 233 45.61 -27.52 -15.10
N GLU A 234 45.39 -28.79 -14.78
CA GLU A 234 44.05 -29.40 -14.75
C GLU A 234 43.17 -28.83 -13.63
N LEU A 235 43.74 -28.54 -12.47
CA LEU A 235 43.02 -27.95 -11.33
C LEU A 235 42.57 -26.51 -11.55
N ARG A 236 43.21 -25.75 -12.45
CA ARG A 236 42.80 -24.37 -12.80
C ARG A 236 41.68 -24.30 -13.84
N LYS A 237 41.29 -25.44 -14.43
CA LYS A 237 40.22 -25.52 -15.44
C LYS A 237 38.88 -25.99 -14.86
N MET A 238 38.86 -26.44 -13.61
CA MET A 238 37.65 -26.56 -12.78
C MET A 238 37.40 -25.25 -12.07
#